data_AF-A0A1W7RB43-F1
#
_entry.id   AF-A0A1W7RB43-F1
#
_cell.length_a   1.000
_cell.length_b   1.000
_cell.length_c   1.000
_cell.angle_alpha   90.00
_cell.angle_beta   90.00
_cell.angle_gamma   90.00
#
_symmetry.space_group_name_H-M   'P 1'
#
loop_
_entity.id
_entity.type
_entity.pdbx_description
1 polymer ?
#
loop_
_entity_poly.entity_id
_entity_poly.type
_entity_poly.pdbx_seq_one_letter_code
_entity_poly.pdbx_strand_id
1 'polypeptide(L)' 'MNTKLVLMMLMITSVILIFEAETVISTGTPCRTPKHCAEPCKAKGCKHGKCMNGKCRCMLCSK' A
#
# COMPACT_ATOMS: atom_id res chain seq x y z
N MET A 1 -5.05 -12.30 -32.38
CA MET A 1 -5.55 -11.88 -31.04
C MET A 1 -6.95 -11.37 -31.18
N ASN A 2 -7.90 -11.92 -30.42
CA ASN A 2 -9.27 -11.41 -30.40
C ASN A 2 -9.24 -10.07 -29.66
N THR A 3 -9.62 -8.97 -30.31
CA THR A 3 -9.61 -7.63 -29.68
C THR A 3 -10.45 -7.60 -28.40
N LYS A 4 -11.49 -8.42 -28.30
CA LYS A 4 -12.25 -8.62 -27.05
C LYS A 4 -11.39 -9.18 -25.92
N LEU A 5 -10.50 -10.13 -26.20
CA LEU A 5 -9.58 -10.69 -25.21
C LEU A 5 -8.56 -9.65 -24.74
N VAL A 6 -8.02 -8.84 -25.65
CA VAL A 6 -7.06 -7.78 -25.30
C VAL A 6 -7.71 -6.73 -24.40
N LEU A 7 -8.94 -6.32 -24.71
CA LEU A 7 -9.70 -5.39 -23.89
C LEU A 7 -10.03 -5.96 -22.51
N MET A 8 -10.41 -7.26 -22.42
CA MET A 8 -10.62 -7.92 -21.13
C MET A 8 -9.35 -7.97 -20.29
N MET A 9 -8.20 -8.30 -20.89
CA MET A 9 -6.92 -8.33 -20.18
C MET A 9 -6.55 -6.95 -19.64
N LEU A 10 -6.71 -5.90 -20.44
CA LEU A 10 -6.42 -4.52 -20.02
C LEU A 10 -7.27 -4.06 -18.83
N MET A 11 -8.57 -4.39 -18.83
CA MET A 11 -9.48 -4.06 -17.73
C MET A 11 -9.13 -4.82 -16.45
N ILE A 12 -8.72 -6.08 -16.55
CA ILE A 12 -8.29 -6.87 -15.39
C ILE A 12 -6.99 -6.29 -14.82
N THR A 13 -6.02 -5.97 -15.67
CA THR A 13 -4.75 -5.37 -15.22
C THR A 13 -4.95 -4.00 -14.58
N SER A 14 -5.86 -3.16 -15.09
CA SER A 14 -6.12 -1.85 -14.49
C SER A 14 -6.76 -1.96 -13.12
N VAL A 15 -7.70 -2.89 -12.92
CA VAL A 15 -8.31 -3.15 -11.60
C VAL A 15 -7.24 -3.63 -10.61
N ILE A 16 -6.37 -4.57 -10.98
CA ILE A 16 -5.30 -5.08 -10.10
C ILE A 16 -4.37 -3.94 -9.66
N LEU A 17 -3.94 -3.08 -10.59
CA LEU A 17 -3.08 -1.94 -10.28
C LEU A 17 -3.74 -0.91 -9.34
N ILE A 18 -5.07 -0.72 -9.45
CA ILE A 18 -5.82 0.16 -8.55
C ILE A 18 -5.87 -0.44 -7.14
N PHE A 19 -6.13 -1.74 -7.01
CA PHE A 19 -6.14 -2.42 -5.71
C PHE A 19 -4.77 -2.33 -5.00
N GLU A 20 -3.66 -2.51 -5.72
CA GLU A 20 -2.33 -2.32 -5.14
C GLU A 20 -2.09 -0.85 -4.73
N ALA A 21 -2.50 0.11 -5.56
CA ALA A 21 -2.39 1.53 -5.24
C ALA A 21 -3.21 1.92 -3.99
N GLU A 22 -4.41 1.37 -3.81
CA GLU A 22 -5.24 1.64 -2.64
C GLU A 22 -4.62 1.11 -1.34
N THR A 23 -3.95 -0.04 -1.38
CA THR A 23 -3.19 -0.57 -0.23
C THR A 23 -1.98 0.28 0.13
N VAL A 24 -1.38 0.98 -0.83
CA VAL A 24 -0.21 1.85 -0.63
C VAL A 24 -0.61 3.27 -0.21
N ILE A 25 -1.74 3.76 -0.72
CA ILE A 25 -2.09 5.19 -0.68
C ILE A 25 -3.14 5.54 0.37
N SER A 26 -4.15 4.70 0.66
CA SER A 26 -5.36 5.23 1.31
C SER A 26 -5.64 4.79 2.75
N THR A 27 -5.07 3.69 3.25
CA THR A 27 -5.33 3.29 4.64
C THR A 27 -4.07 2.73 5.29
N GLY A 28 -3.63 3.37 6.38
CA GLY A 28 -2.42 2.98 7.09
C GLY A 28 -2.34 1.47 7.28
N THR A 29 -1.21 0.87 6.90
CA THR A 29 -0.98 -0.56 6.87
C THR A 29 -1.52 -1.22 8.15
N PRO A 30 -2.36 -2.26 8.05
CA PRO A 30 -2.92 -2.89 9.22
C PRO A 30 -1.79 -3.48 10.07
N CYS A 31 -1.86 -3.27 11.37
CA CYS A 31 -0.82 -3.71 12.30
C CYS A 31 -1.43 -4.30 13.56
N ARG A 32 -0.77 -5.34 14.07
CA ARG A 32 -1.02 -5.88 15.42
C ARG A 32 0.10 -5.52 16.37
N THR A 33 1.32 -5.38 15.84
CA THR A 33 2.49 -4.97 16.63
C THR A 33 3.24 -3.85 15.92
N PRO A 34 4.00 -3.01 16.65
CA PRO A 34 4.76 -1.91 16.06
C PRO A 34 5.77 -2.35 14.99
N LYS A 35 6.26 -3.60 15.06
CA LYS A 35 7.22 -4.16 14.10
C LYS A 35 6.66 -4.25 12.68
N HIS A 36 5.34 -4.44 12.54
CA HIS A 36 4.68 -4.48 11.23
C HIS A 36 4.73 -3.12 10.52
N CYS A 37 4.97 -2.03 11.26
CA CYS A 37 5.04 -0.69 10.72
C CYS A 37 6.45 -0.25 10.34
N ALA A 38 7.50 -0.99 10.73
CA ALA A 38 8.89 -0.58 10.51
C ALA A 38 9.23 -0.53 9.01
N GLU A 39 9.02 -1.64 8.30
CA GLU A 39 9.21 -1.77 6.85
C GLU A 39 8.35 -0.78 6.04
N PRO A 40 7.02 -0.71 6.20
CA PRO A 40 6.19 0.20 5.40
C PRO A 40 6.46 1.68 5.69
N CYS A 41 6.82 2.04 6.92
CA CYS A 41 7.22 3.42 7.22
C CYS A 41 8.60 3.74 6.64
N LYS A 42 9.56 2.81 6.68
CA LYS A 42 10.87 2.97 6.04
C LYS A 42 10.74 3.12 4.52
N ALA A 43 9.87 2.33 3.88
CA ALA A 43 9.57 2.46 2.45
C ALA A 43 8.99 3.84 2.08
N LYS A 44 8.27 4.49 3.01
CA LYS A 44 7.79 5.88 2.89
C LYS A 44 8.85 6.95 3.23
N GLY A 45 10.10 6.56 3.50
CA GLY A 45 11.16 7.50 3.91
C GLY A 45 11.09 7.93 5.38
N CYS A 46 10.31 7.23 6.20
CA CYS A 46 10.12 7.52 7.61
C CYS A 46 10.96 6.63 8.52
N LYS A 47 11.66 7.23 9.49
CA LYS A 47 12.54 6.51 10.42
C LYS A 47 11.79 5.77 11.51
N HIS A 48 10.53 6.12 11.78
CA HIS A 48 9.78 5.54 12.87
C HIS A 48 8.32 5.25 12.48
N GLY A 49 7.78 4.16 13.03
CA GLY A 49 6.38 3.76 12.83
C GLY A 49 5.82 3.19 14.12
N LYS A 50 4.61 3.60 14.50
CA LYS A 50 3.86 3.01 15.62
C LYS A 50 2.56 2.41 15.13
N CYS A 51 2.14 1.33 15.77
CA CYS A 51 0.83 0.77 15.55
C CYS A 51 -0.19 1.46 16.47
N MET A 52 -1.20 2.10 15.90
CA MET A 52 -2.26 2.79 16.63
C MET A 52 -3.61 2.42 16.04
N ASN A 53 -4.54 1.94 16.87
CA ASN A 53 -5.89 1.52 16.46
C ASN A 53 -5.87 0.54 15.27
N GLY A 54 -4.92 -0.40 15.28
CA GLY A 54 -4.75 -1.38 14.22
C GLY A 54 -4.16 -0.83 12.92
N LYS A 55 -3.69 0.42 12.89
CA LYS A 55 -3.10 1.07 11.72
C LYS A 55 -1.71 1.62 11.99
N CYS A 56 -0.83 1.51 11.01
CA CYS A 56 0.50 2.10 11.09
C CYS A 56 0.47 3.62 10.96
N ARG A 57 1.04 4.29 11.96
CA ARG A 57 1.33 5.73 11.98
C ARG A 57 2.83 5.94 11.82
N CYS A 58 3.24 6.41 10.66
CA CYS A 58 4.64 6.75 10.38
C CYS A 58 4.95 8.16 10.89
N MET A 59 6.13 8.33 11.48
CA MET A 59 6.63 9.59 12.05
C MET A 59 8.10 9.76 11.64
N LEU A 60 8.61 10.99 11.74
CA LEU A 60 9.99 11.32 11.36
C LEU A 60 10.30 10.94 9.90
N CYS A 61 9.41 11.34 9.00
CA CYS A 61 9.57 11.19 7.55
C CYS A 61 10.51 12.28 7.03
N SER A 62 11.65 11.86 6.46
CA SER A 62 12.46 12.76 5.66
C SER A 62 11.79 12.91 4.31
N LYS A 63 11.47 14.15 3.96
CA LYS A 63 10.87 14.54 2.68
C LYS A 63 11.88 14.40 1.55
#